data_AF-A0A1X0ZZT6-F1
#
_entry.id   AF-A0A1X0ZZT6-F1
#
_cell.length_a   1.000
_cell.length_b   1.000
_cell.length_c   1.000
_cell.angle_alpha   90.00
_cell.angle_beta   90.00
_cell.angle_gamma   90.00
#
_symmetry.space_group_name_H-M   'P 1'
#
loop_
_entity.id
_entity.type
_entity.pdbx_description
1 polymer ?
#
loop_
_entity_poly.entity_id
_entity_poly.type
_entity_poly.pdbx_seq_one_letter_code
_entity_poly.pdbx_strand_id
1 'polypeptide(L)'
;MEQFKQFNVEKQTALKGLEQLRAVLDELGEMGADVGSELQKIDSAVQAVESDVLRIALLGAFSDGKTSVIAAWLGKVMADMNIDMDESSDRLAIYSPEGLPEKCEIVDTPGLFGDKEKSVDGEQVMYEDLTKRYISEAHLILYVVDATNPLKESHNDIVKWVLRDLNKLSSTIFVINKMDEVTDLTEQVLFDAQATIKKDNLKGKLQRAANLSSDEMARLNIVCLASNPNGRGLPFWFGKPEHYESRSRINDLKAMTTEVLRHNVPAVLIAKTGLDVVRDVVGQHVLRAEEQLGQLKAFAEQNAEESARISQDIATGRREVKRLAGELFEELQNLEKGLLGKLRPLGLENIREFLEDELGYTEEGVGFKLNLKIKGAIDRSFDQSSKVTSRISQDIGRQLNSSESFLNAMGDSALKSMGGAAKGIANLSPDIIKGAVFAARDALSAVTGVAIKFKPWQATKIAGAISKWAGPAGAAITLTSDLLSAYKAHELEQELKSAKDSIAEVIKSAFKDIYDIIGNDEKLLDFFAPQLKAFEKIVETVEERSTFISTNQAKLQAVKAKLNALTSSPARLQATV
;
A
#
# COMPACT_ATOMS: atom_id res chain seq x y z
N MET A 1 -33.89 -15.76 -22.42
CA MET A 1 -34.84 -14.94 -21.65
C MET A 1 -34.09 -13.77 -21.04
N GLU A 2 -34.63 -12.56 -21.13
CA GLU A 2 -33.94 -11.31 -20.77
C GLU A 2 -33.64 -11.21 -19.26
N GLN A 3 -34.44 -11.86 -18.42
CA GLN A 3 -34.36 -11.85 -16.96
C GLN A 3 -33.14 -12.63 -16.44
N PHE A 4 -32.85 -13.79 -17.05
CA PHE A 4 -31.65 -14.59 -16.76
C PHE A 4 -30.39 -13.81 -17.13
N LYS A 5 -30.40 -13.21 -18.32
CA LYS A 5 -29.31 -12.33 -18.76
C LYS A 5 -29.10 -11.17 -17.79
N GLN A 6 -30.17 -10.54 -17.31
CA GLN A 6 -30.06 -9.46 -16.32
C GLN A 6 -29.48 -9.94 -14.99
N PHE A 7 -29.97 -11.06 -14.43
CA PHE A 7 -29.41 -11.66 -13.20
C PHE A 7 -27.90 -11.94 -13.35
N ASN A 8 -27.50 -12.52 -14.47
CA ASN A 8 -26.09 -12.80 -14.74
C ASN A 8 -25.24 -11.54 -14.90
N VAL A 9 -25.76 -10.48 -15.51
CA VAL A 9 -25.06 -9.19 -15.59
C VAL A 9 -24.83 -8.61 -14.19
N GLU A 10 -25.84 -8.63 -13.32
CA GLU A 10 -25.69 -8.13 -11.94
C GLU A 10 -24.75 -9.01 -11.10
N LYS A 11 -24.82 -10.33 -11.28
CA LYS A 11 -23.91 -11.29 -10.65
C LYS A 11 -22.45 -11.04 -11.05
N GLN A 12 -22.18 -10.86 -12.34
CA GLN A 12 -20.84 -10.53 -12.82
C GLN A 12 -20.35 -9.17 -12.31
N THR A 13 -21.25 -8.19 -12.18
CA THR A 13 -20.93 -6.89 -11.58
C THR A 13 -20.52 -7.03 -10.12
N ALA A 14 -21.21 -7.86 -9.33
CA ALA A 14 -20.86 -8.14 -7.95
C ALA A 14 -19.50 -8.86 -7.81
N LEU A 15 -19.25 -9.87 -8.66
CA LEU A 15 -17.96 -10.58 -8.70
C LEU A 15 -16.79 -9.64 -9.00
N LYS A 16 -16.96 -8.77 -10.01
CA LYS A 16 -15.95 -7.74 -10.32
C LYS A 16 -15.69 -6.80 -9.15
N GLY A 17 -16.72 -6.43 -8.39
CA GLY A 17 -16.57 -5.64 -7.16
C GLY A 17 -15.74 -6.36 -6.10
N LEU A 18 -15.96 -7.67 -5.90
CA LEU A 18 -15.19 -8.50 -4.97
C LEU A 18 -13.73 -8.65 -5.42
N GLU A 19 -13.48 -8.85 -6.71
CA GLU A 19 -12.11 -8.90 -7.28
C GLU A 19 -11.36 -7.58 -7.07
N GLN A 20 -12.03 -6.44 -7.24
CA GLN A 20 -11.42 -5.14 -6.99
C GLN A 20 -11.13 -4.92 -5.49
N LEU A 21 -12.02 -5.40 -4.61
CA LEU A 21 -11.80 -5.35 -3.16
C LEU A 21 -10.62 -6.25 -2.73
N ARG A 22 -10.47 -7.41 -3.38
CA ARG A 22 -9.33 -8.31 -3.22
C ARG A 22 -8.03 -7.63 -3.61
N ALA A 23 -7.99 -6.99 -4.79
CA ALA A 23 -6.80 -6.27 -5.24
C ALA A 23 -6.39 -5.15 -4.25
N VAL A 24 -7.36 -4.45 -3.66
CA VAL A 24 -7.11 -3.46 -2.59
C VAL A 24 -6.47 -4.12 -1.35
N LEU A 25 -6.98 -5.28 -0.91
CA LEU A 25 -6.40 -6.00 0.23
C LEU A 25 -5.03 -6.58 -0.07
N ASP A 26 -4.80 -7.11 -1.26
CA ASP A 26 -3.48 -7.61 -1.68
C ASP A 26 -2.44 -6.49 -1.66
N GLU A 27 -2.77 -5.29 -2.17
CA GLU A 27 -1.90 -4.11 -2.10
C GLU A 27 -1.63 -3.67 -0.65
N LEU A 28 -2.63 -3.73 0.24
CA LEU A 28 -2.43 -3.49 1.69
C LEU A 28 -1.56 -4.58 2.33
N GLY A 29 -1.70 -5.83 1.90
CA GLY A 29 -0.90 -6.98 2.34
C GLY A 29 0.56 -6.85 1.92
N GLU A 30 0.86 -6.39 0.70
CA GLU A 30 2.22 -6.08 0.24
C GLU A 30 2.87 -4.97 1.07
N MET A 31 2.07 -4.01 1.54
CA MET A 31 2.53 -2.99 2.49
C MET A 31 2.79 -3.60 3.87
N GLY A 32 2.24 -4.78 4.18
CA GLY A 32 2.47 -5.52 5.43
C GLY A 32 1.34 -5.35 6.44
N ALA A 33 0.14 -4.96 5.99
CA ALA A 33 -1.06 -5.05 6.81
C ALA A 33 -1.50 -6.52 6.96
N ASP A 34 -2.01 -6.87 8.13
CA ASP A 34 -2.62 -8.19 8.35
C ASP A 34 -4.03 -8.22 7.75
N VAL A 35 -4.16 -8.84 6.58
CA VAL A 35 -5.40 -8.91 5.79
C VAL A 35 -5.87 -10.35 5.54
N GLY A 36 -5.23 -11.34 6.16
CA GLY A 36 -5.44 -12.75 5.84
C GLY A 36 -6.87 -13.21 6.09
N SER A 37 -7.52 -12.70 7.15
CA SER A 37 -8.89 -13.05 7.50
C SER A 37 -9.90 -12.48 6.51
N GLU A 38 -9.62 -11.28 6.00
CA GLU A 38 -10.45 -10.53 5.06
C GLU A 38 -10.38 -11.14 3.66
N LEU A 39 -9.18 -11.56 3.22
CA LEU A 39 -9.01 -12.29 1.95
C LEU A 39 -9.81 -13.60 1.94
N GLN A 40 -9.79 -14.37 3.03
CA GLN A 40 -10.61 -15.59 3.15
C GLN A 40 -12.11 -15.32 3.09
N LYS A 41 -12.56 -14.20 3.69
CA LYS A 41 -13.97 -13.77 3.60
C LYS A 41 -14.36 -13.39 2.17
N ILE A 42 -13.47 -12.72 1.43
CA ILE A 42 -13.71 -12.44 0.00
C ILE A 42 -13.80 -13.73 -0.79
N ASP A 43 -12.86 -14.68 -0.62
CA ASP A 43 -12.89 -15.94 -1.35
C ASP A 43 -14.21 -16.70 -1.07
N SER A 44 -14.67 -16.70 0.18
CA SER A 44 -15.97 -17.28 0.57
C SER A 44 -17.15 -16.55 -0.09
N ALA A 45 -17.11 -15.22 -0.15
CA ALA A 45 -18.12 -14.40 -0.81
C ALA A 45 -18.17 -14.65 -2.33
N VAL A 46 -17.01 -14.76 -2.98
CA VAL A 46 -16.89 -15.10 -4.41
C VAL A 46 -17.54 -16.45 -4.68
N GLN A 47 -17.19 -17.48 -3.91
CA GLN A 47 -17.79 -18.81 -4.05
C GLN A 47 -19.31 -18.80 -3.83
N ALA A 48 -19.79 -18.03 -2.85
CA ALA A 48 -21.22 -17.87 -2.58
C ALA A 48 -21.98 -17.19 -3.73
N VAL A 49 -21.37 -16.18 -4.38
CA VAL A 49 -21.98 -15.49 -5.53
C VAL A 49 -21.91 -16.37 -6.78
N GLU A 50 -20.78 -17.02 -7.05
CA GLU A 50 -20.59 -17.91 -8.20
C GLU A 50 -21.57 -19.10 -8.19
N SER A 51 -21.84 -19.65 -7.02
CA SER A 51 -22.82 -20.74 -6.85
C SER A 51 -24.27 -20.25 -6.83
N ASP A 52 -24.52 -18.94 -6.73
CA ASP A 52 -25.88 -18.41 -6.63
C ASP A 52 -26.66 -18.52 -7.95
N VAL A 53 -27.95 -18.80 -7.82
CA VAL A 53 -28.88 -18.99 -8.94
C VAL A 53 -30.11 -18.12 -8.75
N LEU A 54 -30.78 -17.77 -9.85
CA LEU A 54 -31.99 -16.96 -9.78
C LEU A 54 -33.08 -17.69 -8.98
N ARG A 55 -33.31 -17.24 -7.75
CA ARG A 55 -34.35 -17.75 -6.85
C ARG A 55 -35.60 -16.86 -6.88
N ILE A 56 -36.75 -17.48 -7.17
CA ILE A 56 -38.06 -16.83 -7.28
C ILE A 56 -39.01 -17.49 -6.30
N ALA A 57 -39.60 -16.72 -5.39
CA ALA A 57 -40.65 -17.21 -4.49
C ALA A 57 -42.03 -16.94 -5.08
N LEU A 58 -42.90 -17.97 -5.09
CA LEU A 58 -44.28 -17.86 -5.53
C LEU A 58 -45.21 -17.87 -4.32
N LEU A 59 -45.90 -16.76 -4.09
CA LEU A 59 -46.85 -16.57 -3.00
C LEU A 59 -48.25 -16.30 -3.54
N GLY A 60 -49.29 -16.65 -2.79
CA GLY A 60 -50.69 -16.50 -3.22
C GLY A 60 -51.51 -17.75 -2.94
N ALA A 61 -52.84 -17.66 -3.08
CA ALA A 61 -53.69 -18.81 -2.78
C ALA A 61 -53.51 -19.89 -3.86
N PHE A 62 -53.91 -21.12 -3.56
CA PHE A 62 -53.89 -22.22 -4.53
C PHE A 62 -54.70 -21.88 -5.79
N SER A 63 -55.89 -21.29 -5.61
CA SER A 63 -56.83 -20.94 -6.67
C SER A 63 -56.42 -19.76 -7.56
N ASP A 64 -55.39 -18.99 -7.19
CA ASP A 64 -55.12 -17.69 -7.82
C ASP A 64 -54.26 -17.85 -9.10
N GLY A 65 -53.84 -19.07 -9.42
CA GLY A 65 -53.15 -19.42 -10.66
C GLY A 65 -51.63 -19.22 -10.62
N LYS A 66 -50.98 -19.37 -9.46
CA LYS A 66 -49.52 -19.27 -9.29
C LYS A 66 -48.73 -20.04 -10.34
N THR A 67 -49.07 -21.33 -10.51
CA THR A 67 -48.43 -22.24 -11.47
C THR A 67 -48.59 -21.76 -12.91
N SER A 68 -49.77 -21.22 -13.25
CA SER A 68 -50.02 -20.66 -14.59
C SER A 68 -49.21 -19.39 -14.83
N VAL A 69 -49.07 -18.51 -13.82
CA VAL A 69 -48.27 -17.29 -13.91
C VAL A 69 -46.80 -17.60 -14.12
N ILE A 70 -46.21 -18.51 -13.32
CA ILE A 70 -44.79 -18.81 -13.45
C ILE A 70 -44.46 -19.54 -14.77
N ALA A 71 -45.31 -20.48 -15.20
CA ALA A 71 -45.14 -21.17 -16.47
C ALA A 71 -45.27 -20.21 -17.67
N ALA A 72 -46.22 -19.26 -17.60
CA ALA A 72 -46.36 -18.18 -18.57
C ALA A 72 -45.13 -17.26 -18.61
N TRP A 73 -44.60 -16.90 -17.44
CA TRP A 73 -43.41 -16.06 -17.31
C TRP A 73 -42.16 -16.75 -17.88
N LEU A 74 -41.97 -18.04 -17.58
CA LEU A 74 -40.91 -18.89 -18.14
C LEU A 74 -41.09 -19.18 -19.65
N GLY A 75 -42.31 -19.04 -20.18
CA GLY A 75 -42.65 -19.40 -21.56
C GLY A 75 -42.61 -20.91 -21.84
N LYS A 76 -42.68 -21.75 -20.79
CA LYS A 76 -42.64 -23.21 -20.90
C LYS A 76 -43.53 -23.84 -19.84
N VAL A 77 -44.32 -24.84 -20.24
CA VAL A 77 -45.03 -25.71 -19.29
C VAL A 77 -44.03 -26.72 -18.74
N MET A 78 -43.87 -26.79 -17.42
CA MET A 78 -42.96 -27.71 -16.77
C MET A 78 -43.67 -29.05 -16.53
N ALA A 79 -43.02 -30.17 -16.84
CA ALA A 79 -43.59 -31.51 -16.64
C ALA A 79 -43.82 -31.84 -15.16
N ASP A 80 -43.00 -31.24 -14.29
CA ASP A 80 -42.97 -31.48 -12.85
C ASP A 80 -43.88 -30.50 -12.07
N MET A 81 -44.40 -29.47 -12.75
CA MET A 81 -45.47 -28.62 -12.22
C MET A 81 -46.80 -29.19 -12.73
N ASN A 82 -47.35 -30.14 -11.99
CA ASN A 82 -48.66 -30.68 -12.35
C ASN A 82 -49.68 -29.53 -12.26
N ILE A 83 -50.19 -29.07 -13.41
CA ILE A 83 -51.31 -28.12 -13.49
C ILE A 83 -52.61 -28.93 -13.31
N ASP A 84 -52.65 -29.75 -12.28
CA ASP A 84 -53.85 -30.46 -11.86
C ASP A 84 -54.43 -29.75 -10.64
N MET A 85 -55.75 -29.60 -10.65
CA MET A 85 -56.53 -28.88 -9.64
C MET A 85 -56.53 -29.55 -8.25
N ASP A 86 -55.76 -30.62 -8.06
CA ASP A 86 -55.83 -31.49 -6.90
C ASP A 86 -54.43 -31.99 -6.52
N GLU A 87 -53.67 -31.22 -5.73
CA GLU A 87 -52.51 -31.77 -5.02
C GLU A 87 -52.24 -31.02 -3.71
N SER A 88 -52.65 -31.65 -2.60
CA SER A 88 -52.41 -31.23 -1.23
C SER A 88 -51.01 -31.65 -0.76
N SER A 89 -49.95 -30.97 -1.21
CA SER A 89 -48.60 -31.20 -0.65
C SER A 89 -48.26 -30.14 0.40
N ASP A 90 -48.23 -30.53 1.68
CA ASP A 90 -47.86 -29.66 2.82
C ASP A 90 -46.34 -29.38 2.91
N ARG A 91 -45.60 -29.40 1.79
CA ARG A 91 -44.13 -29.25 1.75
C ARG A 91 -43.67 -28.21 0.72
N LEU A 92 -42.64 -27.45 1.08
CA LEU A 92 -41.90 -26.54 0.19
C LEU A 92 -41.48 -27.27 -1.08
N ALA A 93 -41.91 -26.78 -2.25
CA ALA A 93 -41.53 -27.35 -3.54
C ALA A 93 -40.50 -26.43 -4.20
N ILE A 94 -39.31 -26.97 -4.44
CA ILE A 94 -38.24 -26.27 -5.15
C ILE A 94 -38.15 -26.89 -6.54
N TYR A 95 -38.50 -26.11 -7.55
CA TYR A 95 -38.40 -26.52 -8.94
C TYR A 95 -37.13 -25.95 -9.57
N SER A 96 -36.40 -26.78 -10.30
CA SER A 96 -35.28 -26.37 -11.14
C SER A 96 -35.59 -26.72 -12.59
N PRO A 97 -36.23 -25.81 -13.35
CA PRO A 97 -36.75 -26.14 -14.67
C PRO A 97 -35.63 -26.56 -15.64
N GLU A 98 -35.74 -27.77 -16.19
CA GLU A 98 -34.78 -28.27 -17.18
C GLU A 98 -35.00 -27.65 -18.56
N GLY A 99 -33.90 -27.44 -19.30
CA GLY A 99 -33.92 -26.86 -20.65
C GLY A 99 -34.14 -25.35 -20.71
N LEU A 100 -33.99 -24.66 -19.58
CA LEU A 100 -33.78 -23.21 -19.55
C LEU A 100 -32.33 -22.88 -19.93
N PRO A 101 -32.07 -21.68 -20.50
CA PRO A 101 -30.71 -21.25 -20.80
C PRO A 101 -29.81 -21.17 -19.55
N GLU A 102 -30.42 -21.02 -18.37
CA GLU A 102 -29.72 -20.91 -17.08
C GLU A 102 -30.50 -21.61 -15.97
N LYS A 103 -29.80 -22.02 -14.91
CA LYS A 103 -30.42 -22.65 -13.73
C LYS A 103 -31.17 -21.60 -12.90
N CYS A 104 -32.36 -21.96 -12.46
CA CYS A 104 -33.16 -21.16 -11.53
C CYS A 104 -33.82 -22.05 -10.48
N GLU A 105 -34.14 -21.46 -9.35
CA GLU A 105 -34.88 -22.11 -8.28
C GLU A 105 -36.22 -21.40 -8.11
N ILE A 106 -37.30 -22.13 -8.33
CA ILE A 106 -38.65 -21.63 -8.09
C ILE A 106 -39.12 -22.29 -6.82
N VAL A 107 -39.36 -21.46 -5.81
CA VAL A 107 -39.84 -21.89 -4.51
C VAL A 107 -41.34 -21.65 -4.51
N ASP A 108 -42.12 -22.71 -4.68
CA ASP A 108 -43.56 -22.66 -4.43
C ASP A 108 -43.81 -23.05 -2.98
N THR A 109 -44.66 -22.27 -2.32
CA THR A 109 -45.02 -22.47 -0.93
C THR A 109 -46.47 -22.95 -0.82
N PRO A 110 -46.76 -24.22 -1.18
CA PRO A 110 -48.04 -24.80 -0.82
C PRO A 110 -48.10 -24.92 0.70
N GLY A 111 -49.21 -24.48 1.30
CA GLY A 111 -49.44 -24.61 2.75
C GLY A 111 -49.18 -23.39 3.62
N LEU A 112 -48.58 -22.29 3.14
CA LEU A 112 -48.62 -21.00 3.88
C LEU A 112 -50.06 -20.46 4.02
N PHE A 113 -50.99 -20.96 3.19
CA PHE A 113 -52.34 -20.43 2.99
C PHE A 113 -53.46 -21.46 3.28
N GLY A 114 -53.11 -22.59 3.89
CA GLY A 114 -54.06 -23.65 4.23
C GLY A 114 -54.53 -23.55 5.68
N ASP A 115 -55.84 -23.47 5.89
CA ASP A 115 -56.45 -23.65 7.21
C ASP A 115 -56.15 -25.07 7.71
N LYS A 116 -55.09 -25.24 8.51
CA LYS A 116 -54.91 -26.36 9.45
C LYS A 116 -53.61 -26.18 10.25
N GLU A 117 -53.77 -25.68 11.48
CA GLU A 117 -52.97 -26.19 12.58
C GLU A 117 -53.18 -27.72 12.62
N LYS A 118 -52.17 -28.49 12.19
CA LYS A 118 -52.10 -29.91 12.53
C LYS A 118 -51.00 -30.07 13.57
N SER A 119 -51.42 -30.25 14.81
CA SER A 119 -50.60 -30.82 15.86
C SER A 119 -50.32 -32.30 15.54
N VAL A 120 -49.05 -32.66 15.52
CA VAL A 120 -48.59 -34.06 15.56
C VAL A 120 -47.89 -34.22 16.90
N ASP A 121 -48.38 -35.12 17.74
CA ASP A 121 -47.79 -35.49 19.04
C ASP A 121 -47.51 -34.34 20.04
N GLY A 122 -48.37 -33.31 20.07
CA GLY A 122 -48.33 -32.29 21.13
C GLY A 122 -47.21 -31.25 21.00
N GLU A 123 -46.38 -31.32 19.96
CA GLU A 123 -45.47 -30.24 19.56
C GLU A 123 -46.01 -29.55 18.30
N GLN A 124 -46.10 -28.21 18.33
CA GLN A 124 -46.29 -27.40 17.12
C GLN A 124 -45.08 -27.63 16.21
N VAL A 125 -45.29 -28.28 15.07
CA VAL A 125 -44.17 -28.63 14.20
C VAL A 125 -43.69 -27.38 13.46
N MET A 126 -42.64 -26.79 14.00
CA MET A 126 -41.83 -25.70 13.44
C MET A 126 -41.20 -26.13 12.10
N TYR A 127 -41.92 -25.91 10.99
CA TYR A 127 -41.33 -25.98 9.63
C TYR A 127 -41.18 -24.59 8.98
N GLU A 128 -41.23 -23.53 9.77
CA GLU A 128 -41.19 -22.15 9.30
C GLU A 128 -39.78 -21.70 8.87
N ASP A 129 -38.71 -22.13 9.53
CA ASP A 129 -37.38 -21.52 9.35
C ASP A 129 -36.77 -21.74 7.95
N LEU A 130 -36.98 -22.92 7.35
CA LEU A 130 -36.48 -23.20 6.00
C LEU A 130 -37.23 -22.37 4.96
N THR A 131 -38.57 -22.36 5.02
CA THR A 131 -39.43 -21.57 4.13
C THR A 131 -39.15 -20.07 4.27
N LYS A 132 -39.02 -19.59 5.52
CA LYS A 132 -38.62 -18.21 5.83
C LYS A 132 -37.26 -17.88 5.23
N ARG A 133 -36.28 -18.78 5.32
CA ARG A 133 -34.95 -18.61 4.73
C ARG A 133 -35.00 -18.54 3.20
N TYR A 134 -35.73 -19.44 2.54
CA TYR A 134 -35.83 -19.42 1.07
C TYR A 134 -36.51 -18.16 0.53
N ILE A 135 -37.55 -17.65 1.19
CA ILE A 135 -38.22 -16.40 0.82
C ILE A 135 -37.29 -15.20 1.13
N SER A 136 -36.59 -15.22 2.27
CA SER A 136 -35.63 -14.17 2.62
C SER A 136 -34.44 -14.11 1.66
N GLU A 137 -33.97 -15.25 1.16
CA GLU A 137 -32.91 -15.33 0.15
C GLU A 137 -33.43 -15.22 -1.29
N ALA A 138 -34.74 -15.06 -1.52
CA ALA A 138 -35.28 -14.90 -2.87
C ALA A 138 -34.90 -13.54 -3.47
N HIS A 139 -34.56 -13.56 -4.76
CA HIS A 139 -34.22 -12.37 -5.56
C HIS A 139 -35.49 -11.67 -6.06
N LEU A 140 -36.56 -12.44 -6.23
CA LEU A 140 -37.85 -12.01 -6.75
C LEU A 140 -38.96 -12.76 -6.02
N ILE A 141 -39.99 -12.03 -5.60
CA ILE A 141 -41.22 -12.61 -5.04
C ILE A 141 -42.37 -12.25 -5.99
N LEU A 142 -43.06 -13.27 -6.51
CA LEU A 142 -44.30 -13.07 -7.25
C LEU A 142 -45.46 -13.41 -6.33
N TYR A 143 -46.18 -12.38 -5.88
CA TYR A 143 -47.36 -12.54 -5.04
C TYR A 143 -48.60 -12.50 -5.92
N VAL A 144 -49.12 -13.66 -6.26
CA VAL A 144 -50.26 -13.82 -7.18
C VAL A 144 -51.58 -13.71 -6.42
N VAL A 145 -52.49 -12.87 -6.93
CA VAL A 145 -53.85 -12.67 -6.40
C VAL A 145 -54.87 -12.74 -7.53
N ASP A 146 -56.11 -13.07 -7.19
CA ASP A 146 -57.23 -13.15 -8.14
C ASP A 146 -57.83 -11.77 -8.47
N ALA A 147 -58.13 -11.47 -9.73
CA ALA A 147 -58.73 -10.21 -10.16
C ALA A 147 -60.14 -9.98 -9.60
N THR A 148 -60.92 -11.03 -9.34
CA THR A 148 -62.27 -10.90 -8.79
C THR A 148 -62.24 -10.39 -7.35
N ASN A 149 -61.34 -10.93 -6.53
CA ASN A 149 -61.11 -10.52 -5.14
C ASN A 149 -59.60 -10.43 -4.85
N PRO A 150 -58.95 -9.30 -5.20
CA PRO A 150 -57.51 -9.15 -5.05
C PRO A 150 -57.15 -9.10 -3.56
N LEU A 151 -56.45 -10.12 -3.06
CA LEU A 151 -56.08 -10.35 -1.65
C LEU A 151 -57.25 -10.72 -0.71
N LYS A 152 -57.21 -11.97 -0.21
CA LYS A 152 -58.12 -12.50 0.83
C LYS A 152 -57.66 -12.02 2.21
N GLU A 153 -58.59 -11.88 3.17
CA GLU A 153 -58.26 -11.40 4.53
C GLU A 153 -57.30 -12.34 5.27
N SER A 154 -57.39 -13.65 5.05
CA SER A 154 -56.49 -14.65 5.63
C SER A 154 -55.02 -14.50 5.19
N HIS A 155 -54.74 -13.66 4.20
CA HIS A 155 -53.38 -13.41 3.71
C HIS A 155 -52.72 -12.20 4.37
N ASN A 156 -53.44 -11.44 5.20
CA ASN A 156 -52.93 -10.19 5.76
C ASN A 156 -51.64 -10.39 6.55
N ASP A 157 -51.54 -11.43 7.36
CA ASP A 157 -50.35 -11.73 8.17
C ASP A 157 -49.13 -12.07 7.31
N ILE A 158 -49.35 -12.77 6.19
CA ILE A 158 -48.28 -13.14 5.25
C ILE A 158 -47.79 -11.91 4.49
N VAL A 159 -48.72 -11.05 4.05
CA VAL A 159 -48.35 -9.77 3.42
C VAL A 159 -47.56 -8.91 4.40
N LYS A 160 -48.01 -8.82 5.65
CA LYS A 160 -47.29 -8.09 6.69
C LYS A 160 -45.90 -8.68 6.91
N TRP A 161 -45.79 -10.00 7.01
CA TRP A 161 -44.51 -10.69 7.20
C TRP A 161 -43.53 -10.43 6.03
N VAL A 162 -43.99 -10.55 4.77
CA VAL A 162 -43.14 -10.30 3.59
C VAL A 162 -42.72 -8.84 3.48
N LEU A 163 -43.64 -7.90 3.71
CA LEU A 163 -43.38 -6.47 3.47
C LEU A 163 -42.72 -5.78 4.67
N ARG A 164 -42.97 -6.23 5.90
CA ARG A 164 -42.44 -5.62 7.13
C ARG A 164 -41.30 -6.42 7.72
N ASP A 165 -41.54 -7.68 8.04
CA ASP A 165 -40.57 -8.47 8.80
C ASP A 165 -39.38 -8.85 7.91
N LEU A 166 -39.64 -9.31 6.68
CA LEU A 166 -38.58 -9.58 5.70
C LEU A 166 -38.12 -8.34 4.93
N ASN A 167 -38.88 -7.24 5.00
CA ASN A 167 -38.60 -5.99 4.28
C ASN A 167 -38.39 -6.19 2.76
N LYS A 168 -39.20 -7.04 2.13
CA LYS A 168 -39.07 -7.43 0.70
C LYS A 168 -39.95 -6.64 -0.26
N LEU A 169 -40.41 -5.44 0.11
CA LEU A 169 -41.29 -4.62 -0.73
C LEU A 169 -40.69 -4.36 -2.12
N SER A 170 -39.40 -4.01 -2.18
CA SER A 170 -38.71 -3.70 -3.44
C SER A 170 -38.55 -4.89 -4.37
N SER A 171 -38.53 -6.12 -3.84
CA SER A 171 -38.36 -7.38 -4.59
C SER A 171 -39.66 -8.15 -4.78
N THR A 172 -40.78 -7.63 -4.29
CA THR A 172 -42.10 -8.24 -4.44
C THR A 172 -42.87 -7.58 -5.57
N ILE A 173 -43.42 -8.40 -6.47
CA ILE A 173 -44.37 -8.00 -7.50
C ILE A 173 -45.72 -8.65 -7.17
N PHE A 174 -46.73 -7.81 -6.97
CA PHE A 174 -48.10 -8.27 -6.84
C PHE A 174 -48.72 -8.47 -8.23
N VAL A 175 -49.11 -9.69 -8.52
CA VAL A 175 -49.65 -10.10 -9.81
C VAL A 175 -51.15 -10.32 -9.68
N ILE A 176 -51.94 -9.37 -10.19
CA ILE A 176 -53.40 -9.52 -10.31
C ILE A 176 -53.69 -10.37 -11.54
N ASN A 177 -53.97 -11.65 -11.32
CA ASN A 177 -54.19 -12.65 -12.36
C ASN A 177 -55.69 -12.81 -12.67
N LYS A 178 -56.03 -13.48 -13.78
CA LYS A 178 -57.40 -13.73 -14.26
C LYS A 178 -58.21 -12.48 -14.61
N MET A 179 -57.55 -11.48 -15.20
CA MET A 179 -58.22 -10.26 -15.63
C MET A 179 -59.35 -10.51 -16.65
N ASP A 180 -59.32 -11.63 -17.37
CA ASP A 180 -60.40 -12.07 -18.27
C ASP A 180 -61.75 -12.30 -17.59
N GLU A 181 -61.78 -12.55 -16.28
CA GLU A 181 -63.03 -12.69 -15.53
C GLU A 181 -63.68 -11.34 -15.20
N VAL A 182 -62.94 -10.23 -15.33
CA VAL A 182 -63.39 -8.89 -14.95
C VAL A 182 -63.40 -7.89 -16.10
N THR A 183 -62.78 -8.21 -17.23
CA THR A 183 -62.72 -7.33 -18.41
C THR A 183 -62.49 -8.10 -19.70
N ASP A 184 -62.91 -7.53 -20.84
CA ASP A 184 -62.57 -8.09 -22.15
C ASP A 184 -61.10 -7.80 -22.49
N LEU A 185 -60.34 -8.86 -22.71
CA LEU A 185 -58.91 -8.76 -23.07
C LEU A 185 -58.66 -8.19 -24.46
N THR A 186 -59.67 -8.09 -25.33
CA THR A 186 -59.53 -7.54 -26.68
C THR A 186 -59.68 -6.01 -26.70
N GLU A 187 -60.30 -5.42 -25.69
CA GLU A 187 -60.52 -3.97 -25.58
C GLU A 187 -59.50 -3.32 -24.64
N GLN A 188 -58.45 -2.72 -25.21
CA GLN A 188 -57.34 -2.13 -24.44
C GLN A 188 -57.81 -1.06 -23.44
N VAL A 189 -58.68 -0.15 -23.85
CA VAL A 189 -59.17 0.95 -22.99
C VAL A 189 -59.95 0.42 -21.78
N LEU A 190 -60.79 -0.60 -22.00
CA LEU A 190 -61.57 -1.22 -20.93
C LEU A 190 -60.67 -2.02 -19.98
N PHE A 191 -59.67 -2.72 -20.53
CA PHE A 191 -58.64 -3.38 -19.74
C PHE A 191 -57.89 -2.39 -18.84
N ASP A 192 -57.42 -1.28 -19.38
CA ASP A 192 -56.64 -0.28 -18.63
C ASP A 192 -57.46 0.38 -17.51
N ALA A 193 -58.74 0.67 -17.77
CA ALA A 193 -59.65 1.19 -16.75
C ALA A 193 -59.84 0.18 -15.61
N GLN A 194 -60.11 -1.08 -15.93
CA GLN A 194 -60.27 -2.14 -14.92
C GLN A 194 -58.97 -2.42 -14.17
N ALA A 195 -57.84 -2.45 -14.87
CA ALA A 195 -56.53 -2.64 -14.27
C ALA A 195 -56.22 -1.53 -13.26
N THR A 196 -56.54 -0.27 -13.57
CA THR A 196 -56.38 0.86 -12.64
C THR A 196 -57.21 0.66 -11.37
N ILE A 197 -58.50 0.37 -11.51
CA ILE A 197 -59.41 0.14 -10.37
C ILE A 197 -58.91 -1.01 -9.49
N LYS A 198 -58.47 -2.12 -10.11
CA LYS A 198 -57.98 -3.30 -9.38
C LYS A 198 -56.65 -3.03 -8.68
N LYS A 199 -55.73 -2.30 -9.30
CA LYS A 199 -54.47 -1.86 -8.67
C LYS A 199 -54.75 -0.99 -7.46
N ASP A 200 -55.65 0.00 -7.56
CA ASP A 200 -55.97 0.89 -6.45
C ASP A 200 -56.67 0.15 -5.30
N ASN A 201 -57.56 -0.80 -5.61
CA ASN A 201 -58.17 -1.66 -4.61
C ASN A 201 -57.13 -2.49 -3.85
N LEU A 202 -56.19 -3.12 -4.58
CA LEU A 202 -55.12 -3.90 -3.96
C LEU A 202 -54.19 -3.01 -3.13
N LYS A 203 -53.81 -1.82 -3.62
CA LYS A 203 -53.02 -0.85 -2.85
C LYS A 203 -53.67 -0.53 -1.50
N GLY A 204 -54.97 -0.23 -1.49
CA GLY A 204 -55.70 0.05 -0.24
C GLY A 204 -55.80 -1.15 0.71
N LYS A 205 -55.81 -2.38 0.18
CA LYS A 205 -55.74 -3.60 1.01
C LYS A 205 -54.33 -3.84 1.57
N LEU A 206 -53.29 -3.72 0.74
CA LEU A 206 -51.89 -3.85 1.16
C LEU A 206 -51.51 -2.78 2.20
N GLN A 207 -51.97 -1.55 2.01
CA GLN A 207 -51.81 -0.46 2.98
C GLN A 207 -52.40 -0.85 4.34
N ARG A 208 -53.61 -1.38 4.38
CA ARG A 208 -54.25 -1.80 5.64
C ARG A 208 -53.58 -3.03 6.26
N ALA A 209 -53.19 -4.01 5.45
CA ALA A 209 -52.58 -5.24 5.94
C ALA A 209 -51.18 -5.02 6.52
N ALA A 210 -50.36 -4.19 5.88
CA ALA A 210 -48.96 -3.95 6.27
C ALA A 210 -48.70 -2.55 6.85
N ASN A 211 -49.71 -1.68 6.98
CA ASN A 211 -49.56 -0.29 7.41
C ASN A 211 -48.55 0.51 6.57
N LEU A 212 -48.66 0.45 5.23
CA LEU A 212 -47.72 1.09 4.29
C LEU A 212 -47.80 2.62 4.34
N SER A 213 -46.63 3.29 4.30
CA SER A 213 -46.55 4.74 4.15
C SER A 213 -46.91 5.18 2.72
N SER A 214 -47.15 6.47 2.51
CA SER A 214 -47.40 7.02 1.17
C SER A 214 -46.26 6.74 0.19
N ASP A 215 -45.01 6.84 0.64
CA ASP A 215 -43.82 6.58 -0.19
C ASP A 215 -43.64 5.09 -0.50
N GLU A 216 -44.00 4.21 0.44
CA GLU A 216 -44.02 2.76 0.20
C GLU A 216 -45.12 2.36 -0.77
N MET A 217 -46.30 2.98 -0.66
CA MET A 217 -47.40 2.77 -1.60
C MET A 217 -47.05 3.21 -3.03
N ALA A 218 -46.27 4.27 -3.19
CA ALA A 218 -45.78 4.72 -4.49
C ALA A 218 -44.78 3.75 -5.13
N ARG A 219 -44.05 2.98 -4.31
CA ARG A 219 -43.03 2.01 -4.73
C ARG A 219 -43.57 0.57 -4.91
N LEU A 220 -44.87 0.34 -4.70
CA LEU A 220 -45.46 -0.98 -4.90
C LEU A 220 -45.41 -1.41 -6.37
N ASN A 221 -44.83 -2.59 -6.62
CA ASN A 221 -44.85 -3.22 -7.93
C ASN A 221 -46.15 -4.01 -8.10
N ILE A 222 -47.07 -3.54 -8.94
CA ILE A 222 -48.34 -4.21 -9.21
C ILE A 222 -48.58 -4.32 -10.72
N VAL A 223 -48.83 -5.54 -11.18
CA VAL A 223 -49.13 -5.85 -12.58
C VAL A 223 -50.47 -6.60 -12.69
N CYS A 224 -51.21 -6.33 -13.77
CA CYS A 224 -52.46 -7.00 -14.08
C CYS A 224 -52.27 -7.87 -15.32
N LEU A 225 -52.68 -9.13 -15.28
CA LEU A 225 -52.52 -10.05 -16.39
C LEU A 225 -53.61 -11.14 -16.40
N ALA A 226 -53.66 -11.89 -17.49
CA ALA A 226 -54.41 -13.14 -17.58
C ALA A 226 -53.45 -14.25 -18.03
N SER A 227 -52.94 -15.05 -17.08
CA SER A 227 -51.93 -16.08 -17.38
C SER A 227 -52.47 -17.20 -18.27
N ASN A 228 -53.74 -17.57 -18.11
CA ASN A 228 -54.44 -18.54 -18.95
C ASN A 228 -55.78 -17.96 -19.47
N PRO A 229 -55.73 -17.04 -20.46
CA PRO A 229 -56.92 -16.39 -20.96
C PRO A 229 -58.01 -17.37 -21.42
N ASN A 230 -59.24 -17.16 -20.97
CA ASN A 230 -60.42 -17.97 -21.26
C ASN A 230 -60.27 -19.47 -20.91
N GLY A 231 -59.33 -19.84 -20.03
CA GLY A 231 -59.12 -21.22 -19.59
C GLY A 231 -58.68 -22.21 -20.68
N ARG A 232 -58.18 -21.75 -21.84
CA ARG A 232 -57.84 -22.60 -22.99
C ARG A 232 -56.61 -23.49 -22.77
N GLY A 233 -55.78 -23.17 -21.77
CA GLY A 233 -54.54 -23.87 -21.43
C GLY A 233 -53.30 -23.25 -22.07
N LEU A 234 -52.17 -23.25 -21.34
CA LEU A 234 -50.88 -22.74 -21.83
C LEU A 234 -50.37 -23.45 -23.09
N PRO A 235 -50.51 -24.79 -23.27
CA PRO A 235 -50.08 -25.46 -24.51
C PRO A 235 -50.77 -24.90 -25.77
N PHE A 236 -52.06 -24.56 -25.66
CA PHE A 236 -52.79 -23.92 -26.76
C PHE A 236 -52.24 -22.53 -27.06
N TRP A 237 -52.02 -21.72 -26.02
CA TRP A 237 -51.56 -20.34 -26.15
C TRP A 237 -50.12 -20.21 -26.65
N PHE A 238 -49.22 -21.11 -26.25
CA PHE A 238 -47.85 -21.13 -26.74
C PHE A 238 -47.74 -21.50 -28.22
N GLY A 239 -48.77 -22.13 -28.81
CA GLY A 239 -48.89 -22.26 -30.26
C GLY A 239 -49.24 -20.96 -31.00
N LYS A 240 -49.57 -19.88 -30.27
CA LYS A 240 -49.99 -18.56 -30.80
C LYS A 240 -49.35 -17.41 -29.99
N PRO A 241 -48.01 -17.29 -29.99
CA PRO A 241 -47.28 -16.42 -29.05
C PRO A 241 -47.69 -14.95 -29.14
N GLU A 242 -47.80 -14.37 -30.35
CA GLU A 242 -48.15 -12.95 -30.52
C GLU A 242 -49.55 -12.62 -29.97
N HIS A 243 -50.54 -13.47 -30.26
CA HIS A 243 -51.89 -13.31 -29.73
C HIS A 243 -51.94 -13.53 -28.22
N TYR A 244 -51.15 -14.47 -27.71
CA TYR A 244 -51.07 -14.72 -26.28
C TYR A 244 -50.46 -13.53 -25.55
N GLU A 245 -49.35 -12.98 -26.03
CA GLU A 245 -48.68 -11.85 -25.40
C GLU A 245 -49.58 -10.61 -25.35
N SER A 246 -50.27 -10.31 -26.46
CA SER A 246 -51.23 -9.20 -26.52
C SER A 246 -52.41 -9.39 -25.57
N ARG A 247 -52.95 -10.61 -25.44
CA ARG A 247 -54.13 -10.88 -24.59
C ARG A 247 -53.77 -11.03 -23.11
N SER A 248 -52.70 -11.74 -22.81
CA SER A 248 -52.30 -12.07 -21.43
C SER A 248 -51.68 -10.89 -20.71
N ARG A 249 -51.05 -9.94 -21.43
CA ARG A 249 -50.20 -8.87 -20.86
C ARG A 249 -49.01 -9.43 -20.08
N ILE A 250 -48.57 -10.65 -20.41
CA ILE A 250 -47.43 -11.29 -19.75
C ILE A 250 -46.12 -10.48 -19.91
N ASN A 251 -46.02 -9.69 -20.97
CA ASN A 251 -44.87 -8.82 -21.22
C ASN A 251 -44.74 -7.70 -20.17
N ASP A 252 -45.85 -7.24 -19.58
CA ASP A 252 -45.81 -6.25 -18.48
C ASP A 252 -45.17 -6.86 -17.22
N LEU A 253 -45.49 -8.13 -16.92
CA LEU A 253 -44.85 -8.86 -15.83
C LEU A 253 -43.36 -9.06 -16.14
N LYS A 254 -43.02 -9.49 -17.37
CA LYS A 254 -41.63 -9.68 -17.78
C LYS A 254 -40.82 -8.39 -17.64
N ALA A 255 -41.34 -7.25 -18.08
CA ALA A 255 -40.69 -5.95 -17.96
C ALA A 255 -40.48 -5.55 -16.49
N MET A 256 -41.52 -5.68 -15.65
CA MET A 256 -41.43 -5.35 -14.23
C MET A 256 -40.45 -6.28 -13.49
N THR A 257 -40.43 -7.58 -13.80
CA THR A 257 -39.46 -8.51 -13.22
C THR A 257 -38.02 -8.15 -13.60
N THR A 258 -37.76 -7.75 -14.84
CA THR A 258 -36.42 -7.31 -15.27
C THR A 258 -35.96 -6.09 -14.48
N GLU A 259 -36.83 -5.11 -14.28
CA GLU A 259 -36.49 -3.90 -13.53
C GLU A 259 -36.27 -4.17 -12.03
N VAL A 260 -37.11 -5.01 -11.43
CA VAL A 260 -36.95 -5.45 -10.04
C VAL A 260 -35.64 -6.22 -9.85
N LEU A 261 -35.28 -7.11 -10.77
CA LEU A 261 -34.02 -7.86 -10.70
C LEU A 261 -32.80 -6.95 -10.81
N ARG A 262 -32.82 -5.96 -11.72
CA ARG A 262 -31.74 -4.96 -11.87
C ARG A 262 -31.43 -4.25 -10.55
N HIS A 263 -32.46 -3.89 -9.77
CA HIS A 263 -32.28 -3.15 -8.52
C HIS A 263 -31.99 -4.04 -7.31
N ASN A 264 -32.62 -5.22 -7.23
CA ASN A 264 -32.58 -6.03 -6.01
C ASN A 264 -31.49 -7.10 -6.00
N VAL A 265 -31.07 -7.63 -7.15
CA VAL A 265 -30.04 -8.68 -7.20
C VAL A 265 -28.74 -8.22 -6.53
N PRO A 266 -28.21 -7.01 -6.80
CA PRO A 266 -27.03 -6.52 -6.09
C PRO A 266 -27.21 -6.46 -4.57
N ALA A 267 -28.37 -5.97 -4.10
CA ALA A 267 -28.64 -5.85 -2.66
C ALA A 267 -28.73 -7.21 -1.96
N VAL A 268 -29.36 -8.20 -2.60
CA VAL A 268 -29.47 -9.57 -2.07
C VAL A 268 -28.10 -10.25 -2.04
N LEU A 269 -27.30 -10.10 -3.10
CA LEU A 269 -25.94 -10.65 -3.15
C LEU A 269 -25.05 -10.03 -2.07
N ILE A 270 -25.12 -8.71 -1.86
CA ILE A 270 -24.36 -8.00 -0.81
C ILE A 270 -24.76 -8.50 0.58
N ALA A 271 -26.05 -8.57 0.88
CA ALA A 271 -26.56 -9.02 2.18
C ALA A 271 -26.18 -10.48 2.48
N LYS A 272 -26.22 -11.35 1.45
CA LYS A 272 -25.86 -12.77 1.56
C LYS A 272 -24.37 -12.99 1.80
N THR A 273 -23.52 -12.12 1.25
CA THR A 273 -22.07 -12.24 1.33
C THR A 273 -21.43 -11.45 2.46
N GLY A 274 -22.14 -10.51 3.09
CA GLY A 274 -21.57 -9.57 4.06
C GLY A 274 -20.51 -8.65 3.44
N LEU A 275 -20.64 -8.35 2.14
CA LEU A 275 -19.67 -7.56 1.38
C LEU A 275 -19.52 -6.13 1.93
N ASP A 276 -20.60 -5.57 2.46
CA ASP A 276 -20.60 -4.30 3.18
C ASP A 276 -19.73 -4.35 4.43
N VAL A 277 -19.81 -5.44 5.22
CA VAL A 277 -18.96 -5.67 6.38
C VAL A 277 -17.49 -5.78 5.98
N VAL A 278 -17.18 -6.55 4.92
CA VAL A 278 -15.80 -6.70 4.44
C VAL A 278 -15.25 -5.36 3.96
N ARG A 279 -16.02 -4.60 3.17
CA ARG A 279 -15.62 -3.27 2.69
C ARG A 279 -15.39 -2.30 3.84
N ASP A 280 -16.28 -2.28 4.82
CA ASP A 280 -16.17 -1.35 5.95
C ASP A 280 -14.92 -1.68 6.79
N VAL A 281 -14.60 -2.97 6.96
CA VAL A 281 -13.33 -3.41 7.57
C VAL A 281 -12.12 -2.98 6.73
N VAL A 282 -12.16 -3.14 5.40
CA VAL A 282 -11.09 -2.65 4.50
C VAL A 282 -10.91 -1.14 4.63
N GLY A 283 -12.00 -0.38 4.71
CA GLY A 283 -11.97 1.07 4.93
C GLY A 283 -11.31 1.45 6.24
N GLN A 284 -11.56 0.70 7.32
CA GLN A 284 -10.87 0.90 8.59
C GLN A 284 -9.36 0.63 8.50
N HIS A 285 -8.93 -0.39 7.76
CA HIS A 285 -7.51 -0.66 7.51
C HIS A 285 -6.84 0.46 6.72
N VAL A 286 -7.50 1.00 5.68
CA VAL A 286 -6.97 2.15 4.92
C VAL A 286 -6.84 3.39 5.81
N LEU A 287 -7.87 3.73 6.60
CA LEU A 287 -7.83 4.89 7.50
C LEU A 287 -6.70 4.80 8.53
N ARG A 288 -6.50 3.62 9.12
CA ARG A 288 -5.40 3.39 10.08
C ARG A 288 -4.03 3.53 9.41
N ALA A 289 -3.88 2.97 8.20
CA ALA A 289 -2.65 3.11 7.44
C ALA A 289 -2.36 4.59 7.09
N GLU A 290 -3.40 5.39 6.80
CA GLU A 290 -3.25 6.81 6.51
C GLU A 290 -2.78 7.62 7.70
N GLU A 291 -3.33 7.36 8.88
CA GLU A 291 -2.92 8.04 10.11
C GLU A 291 -1.44 7.76 10.43
N GLN A 292 -1.00 6.50 10.29
CA GLN A 292 0.39 6.11 10.49
C GLN A 292 1.35 6.74 9.46
N LEU A 293 0.99 6.69 8.17
CA LEU A 293 1.81 7.26 7.10
C LEU A 293 1.82 8.79 7.10
N GLY A 294 0.75 9.43 7.55
CA GLY A 294 0.66 10.89 7.67
C GLY A 294 1.69 11.44 8.66
N GLN A 295 1.92 10.74 9.78
CA GLN A 295 2.96 11.10 10.74
C GLN A 295 4.37 10.90 10.16
N LEU A 296 4.59 9.80 9.45
CA LEU A 296 5.89 9.50 8.83
C LEU A 296 6.23 10.40 7.64
N LYS A 297 5.23 11.03 7.00
CA LYS A 297 5.45 11.95 5.87
C LYS A 297 6.37 13.11 6.25
N ALA A 298 6.01 13.84 7.31
CA ALA A 298 6.76 15.01 7.75
C ALA A 298 8.21 14.63 8.12
N PHE A 299 8.38 13.45 8.74
CA PHE A 299 9.69 12.88 9.04
C PHE A 299 10.50 12.55 7.78
N ALA A 300 9.89 11.91 6.78
CA ALA A 300 10.58 11.54 5.55
C ALA A 300 10.99 12.76 4.72
N GLU A 301 10.12 13.77 4.62
CA GLU A 301 10.40 15.05 3.95
C GLU A 301 11.55 15.79 4.63
N GLN A 302 11.47 15.95 5.95
CA GLN A 302 12.55 16.60 6.72
C GLN A 302 13.88 15.84 6.60
N ASN A 303 13.85 14.51 6.66
CA ASN A 303 15.08 13.71 6.51
C ASN A 303 15.65 13.76 5.10
N ALA A 304 14.82 13.87 4.07
CA ALA A 304 15.30 14.03 2.70
C ALA A 304 16.03 15.39 2.52
N GLU A 305 15.46 16.47 3.05
CA GLU A 305 16.08 17.80 3.02
C GLU A 305 17.42 17.84 3.77
N GLU A 306 17.47 17.32 4.99
CA GLU A 306 18.71 17.28 5.77
C GLU A 306 19.76 16.34 5.17
N SER A 307 19.36 15.19 4.60
CA SER A 307 20.29 14.29 3.92
C SER A 307 20.91 14.93 2.68
N ALA A 308 20.11 15.65 1.88
CA ALA A 308 20.60 16.40 0.73
C ALA A 308 21.60 17.50 1.14
N ARG A 309 21.30 18.21 2.24
CA ARG A 309 22.19 19.21 2.83
C ARG A 309 23.50 18.59 3.31
N ILE A 310 23.46 17.49 4.05
CA ILE A 310 24.66 16.82 4.57
C ILE A 310 25.50 16.24 3.43
N SER A 311 24.88 15.68 2.38
CA SER A 311 25.60 15.25 1.17
C SER A 311 26.36 16.41 0.52
N GLN A 312 25.76 17.60 0.48
CA GLN A 312 26.43 18.82 0.01
C GLN A 312 27.57 19.25 0.94
N ASP A 313 27.40 19.11 2.26
CA ASP A 313 28.45 19.39 3.24
C ASP A 313 29.62 18.41 3.14
N ILE A 314 29.37 17.13 2.87
CA ILE A 314 30.40 16.11 2.57
C ILE A 314 31.17 16.48 1.29
N ALA A 315 30.46 16.81 0.20
CA ALA A 315 31.07 17.21 -1.05
C ALA A 315 31.92 18.49 -0.91
N THR A 316 31.46 19.42 -0.08
CA THR A 316 32.20 20.64 0.26
C THR A 316 33.41 20.34 1.15
N GLY A 317 33.26 19.46 2.13
CA GLY A 317 34.34 18.98 2.98
C GLY A 317 35.45 18.29 2.20
N ARG A 318 35.11 17.43 1.22
CA ARG A 318 36.10 16.83 0.29
C ARG A 318 36.91 17.90 -0.43
N ARG A 319 36.26 18.94 -0.94
CA ARG A 319 36.94 20.05 -1.63
C ARG A 319 37.82 20.86 -0.67
N GLU A 320 37.35 21.09 0.55
CA GLU A 320 38.11 21.83 1.57
C GLU A 320 39.36 21.04 2.01
N VAL A 321 39.25 19.72 2.23
CA VAL A 321 40.39 18.85 2.54
C VAL A 321 41.43 18.87 1.42
N LYS A 322 40.98 18.80 0.15
CA LYS A 322 41.88 18.93 -1.01
C LYS A 322 42.58 20.29 -1.08
N ARG A 323 41.86 21.38 -0.80
CA ARG A 323 42.45 22.73 -0.73
C ARG A 323 43.53 22.81 0.36
N LEU A 324 43.23 22.31 1.56
CA LEU A 324 44.18 22.27 2.69
C LEU A 324 45.44 21.44 2.37
N ALA A 325 45.28 20.34 1.64
CA ALA A 325 46.41 19.54 1.17
C ALA A 325 47.24 20.26 0.09
N GLY A 326 46.61 21.06 -0.77
CA GLY A 326 47.31 21.96 -1.70
C GLY A 326 48.15 23.01 -0.97
N GLU A 327 47.59 23.63 0.07
CA GLU A 327 48.30 24.59 0.93
C GLU A 327 49.49 23.94 1.66
N LEU A 328 49.30 22.71 2.16
CA LEU A 328 50.39 21.91 2.73
C LEU A 328 51.49 21.64 1.70
N PHE A 329 51.12 21.26 0.47
CA PHE A 329 52.08 21.01 -0.60
C PHE A 329 52.91 22.26 -0.89
N GLU A 330 52.28 23.43 -1.03
CA GLU A 330 52.97 24.70 -1.23
C GLU A 330 53.91 25.04 -0.07
N GLU A 331 53.48 24.86 1.18
CA GLU A 331 54.30 25.08 2.37
C GLU A 331 55.54 24.16 2.38
N LEU A 332 55.34 22.86 2.12
CA LEU A 332 56.41 21.87 2.07
C LEU A 332 57.37 22.14 0.90
N GLN A 333 56.85 22.50 -0.28
CA GLN A 333 57.65 22.84 -1.46
C GLN A 333 58.51 24.09 -1.21
N ASN A 334 57.95 25.10 -0.53
CA ASN A 334 58.71 26.29 -0.16
C ASN A 334 59.81 25.96 0.87
N LEU A 335 59.54 25.07 1.82
CA LEU A 335 60.55 24.57 2.77
C LEU A 335 61.68 23.84 2.04
N GLU A 336 61.35 22.89 1.15
CA GLU A 336 62.32 22.13 0.35
C GLU A 336 63.18 23.06 -0.51
N LYS A 337 62.54 23.96 -1.27
CA LYS A 337 63.22 24.94 -2.14
C LYS A 337 64.10 25.89 -1.35
N GLY A 338 63.65 26.33 -0.17
CA GLY A 338 64.43 27.17 0.74
C GLY A 338 65.70 26.48 1.23
N LEU A 339 65.59 25.22 1.66
CA LEU A 339 66.75 24.42 2.12
C LEU A 339 67.75 24.17 1.00
N LEU A 340 67.28 23.76 -0.19
CA LEU A 340 68.15 23.55 -1.35
C LEU A 340 68.78 24.88 -1.84
N GLY A 341 68.04 25.99 -1.75
CA GLY A 341 68.55 27.32 -2.06
C GLY A 341 69.68 27.75 -1.14
N LYS A 342 69.56 27.48 0.17
CA LYS A 342 70.60 27.73 1.17
C LYS A 342 71.82 26.82 1.00
N LEU A 343 71.62 25.56 0.60
CA LEU A 343 72.69 24.57 0.40
C LEU A 343 73.61 24.89 -0.78
N ARG A 344 73.05 25.37 -1.90
CA ARG A 344 73.78 25.61 -3.15
C ARG A 344 75.02 26.53 -3.01
N PRO A 345 74.95 27.71 -2.36
CA PRO A 345 76.09 28.63 -2.26
C PRO A 345 77.13 28.27 -1.19
N LEU A 346 76.91 27.24 -0.34
CA LEU A 346 77.80 26.98 0.81
C LEU A 346 79.21 26.53 0.41
N GLY A 347 80.23 27.03 1.11
CA GLY A 347 81.57 26.44 1.17
C GLY A 347 81.65 25.27 2.14
N LEU A 348 82.77 24.52 2.14
CA LEU A 348 82.98 23.34 3.00
C LEU A 348 82.88 23.70 4.49
N GLU A 349 83.42 24.85 4.86
CA GLU A 349 83.46 25.40 6.22
C GLU A 349 82.08 25.71 6.81
N ASN A 350 81.07 25.90 5.95
CA ASN A 350 79.71 26.25 6.36
C ASN A 350 78.75 25.04 6.34
N ILE A 351 79.21 23.87 5.89
CA ILE A 351 78.37 22.66 5.80
C ILE A 351 77.87 22.25 7.19
N ARG A 352 78.75 22.31 8.19
CA ARG A 352 78.40 21.89 9.55
C ARG A 352 77.30 22.76 10.16
N GLU A 353 77.45 24.07 10.11
CA GLU A 353 76.47 25.04 10.63
C GLU A 353 75.10 24.81 9.98
N PHE A 354 75.07 24.61 8.65
CA PHE A 354 73.84 24.27 7.95
C PHE A 354 73.19 22.97 8.43
N LEU A 355 73.99 21.91 8.63
CA LEU A 355 73.48 20.62 9.15
C LEU A 355 72.91 20.76 10.56
N GLU A 356 73.61 21.47 11.45
CA GLU A 356 73.17 21.67 12.83
C GLU A 356 71.91 22.54 12.91
N ASP A 357 71.85 23.64 12.17
CA ASP A 357 70.77 24.63 12.27
C ASP A 357 69.52 24.28 11.47
N GLU A 358 69.68 23.82 10.23
CA GLU A 358 68.55 23.62 9.33
C GLU A 358 67.98 22.20 9.37
N LEU A 359 68.87 21.20 9.37
CA LEU A 359 68.48 19.79 9.28
C LEU A 359 68.44 19.10 10.65
N GLY A 360 69.29 19.53 11.58
CA GLY A 360 69.54 18.86 12.85
C GLY A 360 70.56 17.74 12.68
N TYR A 361 71.68 17.84 13.40
CA TYR A 361 72.83 16.93 13.32
C TYR A 361 73.18 16.39 14.70
N THR A 362 73.13 15.07 14.89
CA THR A 362 73.45 14.38 16.16
C THR A 362 74.25 13.10 15.90
N GLU A 363 74.71 12.43 16.97
CA GLU A 363 75.37 11.11 16.85
C GLU A 363 74.46 10.05 16.21
N GLU A 364 73.14 10.20 16.32
CA GLU A 364 72.15 9.27 15.77
C GLU A 364 71.90 9.47 14.26
N GLY A 365 72.18 10.66 13.73
CA GLY A 365 72.00 10.94 12.30
C GLY A 365 71.77 12.43 11.95
N VAL A 366 71.33 12.66 10.71
CA VAL A 366 70.91 13.98 10.19
C VAL A 366 69.40 13.98 9.94
N GLY A 367 68.75 15.13 10.14
CA GLY A 367 67.41 15.41 9.63
C GLY A 367 66.31 15.56 10.68
N PHE A 368 66.61 15.41 11.97
CA PHE A 368 65.57 15.45 13.00
C PHE A 368 64.84 16.82 13.08
N LYS A 369 65.53 17.95 12.91
CA LYS A 369 64.89 19.28 12.90
C LYS A 369 64.02 19.44 11.65
N LEU A 370 64.49 18.97 10.50
CA LEU A 370 63.71 18.96 9.26
C LEU A 370 62.43 18.13 9.44
N ASN A 371 62.55 16.92 9.99
CA ASN A 371 61.41 16.04 10.23
C ASN A 371 60.39 16.67 11.19
N LEU A 372 60.83 17.40 12.21
CA LEU A 372 59.93 18.15 13.10
C LEU A 372 59.21 19.31 12.39
N LYS A 373 59.90 20.04 11.50
CA LYS A 373 59.27 21.11 10.69
C LYS A 373 58.21 20.53 9.74
N ILE A 374 58.53 19.45 9.03
CA ILE A 374 57.61 18.74 8.13
C ILE A 374 56.40 18.22 8.92
N LYS A 375 56.67 17.53 10.03
CA LYS A 375 55.61 17.02 10.92
C LYS A 375 54.70 18.15 11.40
N GLY A 376 55.26 19.29 11.83
CA GLY A 376 54.46 20.43 12.28
C GLY A 376 53.59 21.06 11.19
N ALA A 377 53.98 20.98 9.92
CA ALA A 377 53.11 21.36 8.80
C ALA A 377 51.98 20.35 8.59
N ILE A 378 52.32 19.05 8.56
CA ILE A 378 51.33 17.97 8.41
C ILE A 378 50.31 17.99 9.56
N ASP A 379 50.76 18.10 10.81
CA ASP A 379 49.92 18.14 12.00
C ASP A 379 48.92 19.31 11.93
N ARG A 380 49.34 20.49 11.45
CA ARG A 380 48.43 21.65 11.24
C ARG A 380 47.34 21.36 10.21
N SER A 381 47.70 20.79 9.05
CA SER A 381 46.73 20.42 8.03
C SER A 381 45.81 19.28 8.49
N PHE A 382 46.33 18.37 9.30
CA PHE A 382 45.54 17.30 9.93
C PHE A 382 44.51 17.87 10.93
N ASP A 383 44.91 18.84 11.75
CA ASP A 383 43.99 19.53 12.67
C ASP A 383 42.89 20.29 11.92
N GLN A 384 43.22 20.94 10.81
CA GLN A 384 42.25 21.65 9.98
C GLN A 384 41.25 20.70 9.30
N SER A 385 41.74 19.62 8.67
CA SER A 385 40.89 18.59 8.05
C SER A 385 40.02 17.85 9.09
N SER A 386 40.56 17.62 10.30
CA SER A 386 39.80 17.06 11.43
C SER A 386 38.66 17.98 11.87
N LYS A 387 38.83 19.31 11.82
CA LYS A 387 37.73 20.27 12.10
C LYS A 387 36.63 20.21 11.04
N VAL A 388 36.99 20.04 9.77
CA VAL A 388 36.02 19.89 8.66
C VAL A 388 35.15 18.67 8.90
N THR A 389 35.78 17.52 9.13
CA THR A 389 35.07 16.25 9.32
C THR A 389 34.31 16.18 10.64
N SER A 390 34.81 16.82 11.71
CA SER A 390 34.12 16.94 13.00
C SER A 390 32.80 17.72 12.88
N ARG A 391 32.79 18.81 12.08
CA ARG A 391 31.56 19.57 11.81
C ARG A 391 30.50 18.71 11.11
N ILE A 392 30.90 18.00 10.04
CA ILE A 392 30.01 17.10 9.30
C ILE A 392 29.47 16.00 10.23
N SER A 393 30.34 15.40 11.04
CA SER A 393 29.94 14.38 12.02
C SER A 393 28.91 14.91 13.02
N GLN A 394 29.06 16.14 13.52
CA GLN A 394 28.08 16.76 14.41
C GLN A 394 26.73 16.96 13.73
N ASP A 395 26.71 17.36 12.46
CA ASP A 395 25.47 17.59 11.73
C ASP A 395 24.74 16.27 11.45
N ILE A 396 25.46 15.21 11.04
CA ILE A 396 24.90 13.85 10.95
C ILE A 396 24.36 13.40 12.31
N GLY A 397 25.13 13.58 13.38
CA GLY A 397 24.73 13.20 14.73
C GLY A 397 23.46 13.91 15.20
N ARG A 398 23.32 15.22 14.90
CA ARG A 398 22.09 15.98 15.19
C ARG A 398 20.89 15.43 14.42
N GLN A 399 21.05 15.13 13.14
CA GLN A 399 19.97 14.55 12.32
C GLN A 399 19.51 13.19 12.87
N LEU A 400 20.47 12.30 13.20
CA LEU A 400 20.15 10.98 13.75
C LEU A 400 19.46 11.07 15.12
N ASN A 401 19.91 11.98 16.00
CA ASN A 401 19.28 12.21 17.30
C ASN A 401 17.86 12.79 17.16
N SER A 402 17.66 13.71 16.21
CA SER A 402 16.34 14.26 15.88
C SER A 402 15.40 13.14 15.38
N SER A 403 15.93 12.28 14.50
CA SER A 403 15.18 11.14 13.97
C SER A 403 14.78 10.16 15.08
N GLU A 404 15.70 9.83 15.98
CA GLU A 404 15.42 8.98 17.14
C GLU A 404 14.33 9.59 18.04
N SER A 405 14.43 10.90 18.32
CA SER A 405 13.48 11.62 19.18
C SER A 405 12.07 11.61 18.59
N PHE A 406 11.95 11.85 17.28
CA PHE A 406 10.69 11.76 16.55
C PHE A 406 10.09 10.35 16.64
N LEU A 407 10.89 9.32 16.35
CA LEU A 407 10.43 7.92 16.36
C LEU A 407 10.04 7.44 17.76
N ASN A 408 10.73 7.91 18.81
CA ASN A 408 10.35 7.63 20.19
C ASN A 408 8.98 8.26 20.55
N ALA A 409 8.77 9.53 20.17
CA ALA A 409 7.48 10.20 20.40
C ALA A 409 6.32 9.53 19.64
N MET A 410 6.60 9.04 18.42
CA MET A 410 5.65 8.29 17.61
C MET A 410 5.36 6.92 18.23
N GLY A 411 6.40 6.17 18.64
CA GLY A 411 6.27 4.87 19.28
C GLY A 411 5.40 4.91 20.53
N ASP A 412 5.62 5.89 21.41
CA ASP A 412 4.82 6.07 22.63
C ASP A 412 3.35 6.42 22.35
N SER A 413 3.05 7.06 21.21
CA SER A 413 1.68 7.41 20.81
C SER A 413 0.97 6.27 20.09
N ALA A 414 1.68 5.57 19.19
CA ALA A 414 1.19 4.41 18.46
C ALA A 414 0.94 3.20 19.38
N LEU A 415 1.82 2.94 20.35
CA LEU A 415 1.65 1.83 21.30
C LEU A 415 0.47 2.06 22.27
N LYS A 416 0.11 3.32 22.54
CA LYS A 416 -1.04 3.69 23.40
C LYS A 416 -2.38 3.64 22.67
N SER A 417 -2.41 3.86 21.35
CA SER A 417 -3.64 3.78 20.54
C SER A 417 -3.93 2.36 20.03
N MET A 418 -2.97 1.44 20.10
CA MET A 418 -3.07 0.10 19.53
C MET A 418 -3.06 -0.97 20.62
N GLY A 419 -4.22 -1.21 21.23
CA GLY A 419 -4.43 -2.37 22.09
C GLY A 419 -4.28 -3.69 21.31
N GLY A 420 -3.25 -4.48 21.66
CA GLY A 420 -3.22 -5.95 21.62
C GLY A 420 -3.17 -6.71 20.29
N ALA A 421 -3.71 -6.19 19.17
CA ALA A 421 -3.89 -7.02 17.96
C ALA A 421 -3.57 -6.35 16.62
N ALA A 422 -3.30 -5.05 16.58
CA ALA A 422 -3.03 -4.35 15.33
C ALA A 422 -1.51 -4.20 15.13
N LYS A 423 -0.90 -5.09 14.35
CA LYS A 423 0.33 -4.71 13.64
C LYS A 423 -0.13 -3.93 12.42
N GLY A 424 0.19 -2.63 12.36
CA GLY A 424 0.02 -1.85 11.13
C GLY A 424 0.90 -2.39 10.01
N ILE A 425 1.13 -1.60 8.96
CA ILE A 425 2.08 -1.90 7.87
C ILE A 425 3.41 -2.36 8.49
N ALA A 426 3.68 -3.66 8.49
CA ALA A 426 4.76 -4.28 9.25
C ALA A 426 6.14 -3.71 8.88
N ASN A 427 6.30 -3.23 7.64
CA ASN A 427 7.54 -2.69 7.12
C ASN A 427 7.78 -1.21 7.47
N LEU A 428 6.79 -0.52 8.04
CA LEU A 428 6.88 0.88 8.50
C LEU A 428 6.81 0.99 10.03
N SER A 429 7.04 -0.11 10.76
CA SER A 429 7.05 -0.04 12.21
C SER A 429 8.14 0.94 12.67
N PRO A 430 7.84 1.82 13.64
CA PRO A 430 8.83 2.73 14.22
C PRO A 430 10.10 1.99 14.67
N ASP A 431 9.98 0.73 15.09
CA ASP A 431 11.08 -0.13 15.53
C ASP A 431 12.08 -0.46 14.42
N ILE A 432 11.62 -0.73 13.18
CA ILE A 432 12.52 -1.00 12.04
C ILE A 432 13.28 0.27 11.65
N ILE A 433 12.57 1.41 11.60
CA ILE A 433 13.18 2.71 11.27
C ILE A 433 14.19 3.09 12.35
N LYS A 434 13.83 2.88 13.62
CA LYS A 434 14.69 3.13 14.79
C LYS A 434 15.94 2.25 14.78
N GLY A 435 15.82 0.97 14.42
CA GLY A 435 16.96 0.06 14.29
C GLY A 435 17.99 0.55 13.25
N ALA A 436 17.52 1.08 12.12
CA ALA A 436 18.41 1.67 11.11
C ALA A 436 19.09 2.96 11.60
N VAL A 437 18.36 3.85 12.27
CA VAL A 437 18.92 5.07 12.88
C VAL A 437 19.99 4.73 13.92
N PHE A 438 19.77 3.69 14.72
CA PHE A 438 20.79 3.21 15.67
C PHE A 438 22.03 2.65 14.99
N ALA A 439 21.87 1.82 13.96
CA ALA A 439 22.99 1.30 13.20
C ALA A 439 23.82 2.44 12.56
N ALA A 440 23.15 3.44 11.99
CA ALA A 440 23.77 4.64 11.45
C ALA A 440 24.53 5.44 12.52
N ARG A 441 23.96 5.58 13.72
CA ARG A 441 24.59 6.29 14.85
C ARG A 441 25.80 5.54 15.39
N ASP A 442 25.70 4.24 15.53
CA ASP A 442 26.80 3.40 16.02
C ASP A 442 27.94 3.39 14.98
N ALA A 443 27.62 3.34 13.69
CA ALA A 443 28.58 3.52 12.61
C ALA A 443 29.25 4.91 12.65
N LEU A 444 28.47 5.98 12.86
CA LEU A 444 29.00 7.34 13.04
C LEU A 444 29.97 7.38 14.23
N SER A 445 29.57 6.85 15.39
CA SER A 445 30.40 6.83 16.59
C SER A 445 31.71 6.04 16.41
N ALA A 446 31.71 5.00 15.57
CA ALA A 446 32.90 4.20 15.28
C ALA A 446 33.93 4.95 14.43
N VAL A 447 33.50 5.93 13.62
CA VAL A 447 34.37 6.70 12.73
C VAL A 447 34.69 8.10 13.24
N THR A 448 33.89 8.64 14.15
CA THR A 448 34.15 9.93 14.80
C THR A 448 35.35 9.84 15.73
N GLY A 449 36.34 10.71 15.53
CA GLY A 449 37.53 10.77 16.38
C GLY A 449 38.64 9.80 16.01
N VAL A 450 38.54 9.09 14.88
CA VAL A 450 39.67 8.33 14.31
C VAL A 450 40.74 9.31 13.86
N ALA A 451 41.87 9.34 14.58
CA ALA A 451 43.03 10.14 14.24
C ALA A 451 44.14 9.25 13.67
N ILE A 452 44.52 9.47 12.40
CA ILE A 452 45.69 8.85 11.81
C ILE A 452 46.94 9.53 12.37
N LYS A 453 47.69 8.82 13.20
CA LYS A 453 48.95 9.33 13.74
C LYS A 453 50.05 9.23 12.68
N PHE A 454 50.44 10.37 12.10
CA PHE A 454 51.62 10.43 11.24
C PHE A 454 52.87 10.03 12.04
N LYS A 455 53.59 9.03 11.54
CA LYS A 455 54.89 8.61 12.10
C LYS A 455 55.98 9.29 11.28
N PRO A 456 56.74 10.24 11.85
CA PRO A 456 57.78 10.93 11.11
C PRO A 456 58.91 9.97 10.72
N TRP A 457 59.56 10.29 9.61
CA TRP A 457 60.76 9.63 9.09
C TRP A 457 61.86 9.63 10.17
N GLN A 458 62.60 8.51 10.29
CA GLN A 458 63.72 8.40 11.23
C GLN A 458 64.94 9.18 10.72
N ALA A 459 65.83 9.59 11.62
CA ALA A 459 67.08 10.26 11.26
C ALA A 459 67.87 9.41 10.26
N THR A 460 68.39 10.04 9.21
CA THR A 460 69.15 9.34 8.17
C THR A 460 70.58 9.15 8.65
N LYS A 461 71.12 7.94 8.51
CA LYS A 461 72.53 7.67 8.82
C LYS A 461 73.42 8.61 8.00
N ILE A 462 74.41 9.20 8.66
CA ILE A 462 75.32 10.17 8.07
C ILE A 462 76.15 9.47 7.00
N ALA A 463 76.08 9.95 5.76
CA ALA A 463 76.93 9.45 4.68
C ALA A 463 78.41 9.79 4.95
N GLY A 464 79.33 8.92 4.53
CA GLY A 464 80.78 9.13 4.72
C GLY A 464 81.30 10.46 4.15
N ALA A 465 80.70 10.93 3.05
CA ALA A 465 80.98 12.23 2.45
C ALA A 465 80.52 13.41 3.32
N ILE A 466 79.49 13.26 4.15
CA ILE A 466 79.01 14.28 5.07
C ILE A 466 79.86 14.30 6.34
N SER A 467 80.12 13.13 6.93
CA SER A 467 80.89 13.02 8.18
C SER A 467 82.33 13.54 8.06
N LYS A 468 82.93 13.41 6.87
CA LYS A 468 84.29 13.90 6.57
C LYS A 468 84.44 15.42 6.76
N TRP A 469 83.39 16.19 6.46
CA TRP A 469 83.43 17.65 6.46
C TRP A 469 82.65 18.28 7.62
N ALA A 470 81.68 17.56 8.19
CA ALA A 470 80.91 18.02 9.35
C ALA A 470 81.59 17.73 10.71
N GLY A 471 82.51 16.75 10.75
CA GLY A 471 83.13 16.27 11.99
C GLY A 471 82.15 15.50 12.90
N PRO A 472 82.64 14.89 14.00
CA PRO A 472 81.77 14.22 14.98
C PRO A 472 80.74 15.19 15.57
N ALA A 473 79.50 14.72 15.70
CA ALA A 473 78.41 15.49 16.29
C ALA A 473 78.75 15.95 17.72
N GLY A 474 78.42 17.20 18.06
CA GLY A 474 78.57 17.74 19.42
C GLY A 474 79.98 18.23 19.82
N ALA A 475 81.01 18.05 19.00
CA ALA A 475 82.37 18.55 19.28
C ALA A 475 82.64 19.87 18.54
N ALA A 476 83.10 20.96 19.17
CA ALA A 476 83.46 22.19 18.44
C ALA A 476 84.71 21.95 17.56
N ILE A 477 84.51 21.77 16.26
CA ILE A 477 85.60 21.49 15.30
C ILE A 477 85.50 22.50 14.17
N THR A 478 86.54 23.28 13.98
CA THR A 478 86.77 24.09 12.78
C THR A 478 87.55 23.24 11.76
N LEU A 479 87.20 23.34 10.47
CA LEU A 479 88.01 22.74 9.41
C LEU A 479 89.44 23.30 9.53
N THR A 480 90.40 22.45 9.88
CA THR A 480 91.79 22.87 10.07
C THR A 480 92.47 23.13 8.74
N SER A 481 93.44 24.06 8.72
CA SER A 481 94.28 24.33 7.56
C SER A 481 94.95 23.06 7.01
N ASP A 482 95.25 22.11 7.89
CA ASP A 482 95.93 20.84 7.54
C ASP A 482 95.00 19.90 6.76
N LEU A 483 93.70 19.90 7.08
CA LEU A 483 92.70 19.10 6.38
C LEU A 483 92.41 19.65 4.97
N LEU A 484 92.40 20.99 4.84
CA LEU A 484 92.16 21.69 3.57
C LEU A 484 93.41 21.69 2.66
N SER A 485 94.61 21.87 3.22
CA SER A 485 95.87 21.92 2.46
C SER A 485 96.33 20.57 1.92
N ALA A 486 95.78 19.46 2.43
CA ALA A 486 96.03 18.11 1.95
C ALA A 486 95.41 17.81 0.57
N TYR A 487 94.52 18.68 0.06
CA TYR A 487 93.79 18.49 -1.20
C TYR A 487 94.08 19.60 -2.21
N LYS A 488 94.06 19.26 -3.50
CA LYS A 488 94.10 20.26 -4.57
C LYS A 488 92.76 20.98 -4.70
N ALA A 489 92.76 22.21 -5.22
CA ALA A 489 91.54 23.00 -5.40
C ALA A 489 90.41 22.26 -6.16
N HIS A 490 90.75 21.52 -7.23
CA HIS A 490 89.78 20.73 -7.99
C HIS A 490 89.23 19.53 -7.19
N GLU A 491 90.04 18.91 -6.33
CA GLU A 491 89.61 17.80 -5.47
C GLU A 491 88.67 18.30 -4.36
N LEU A 492 88.94 19.49 -3.80
CA LEU A 492 88.06 20.15 -2.82
C LEU A 492 86.69 20.50 -3.42
N GLU A 493 86.65 21.00 -4.66
CA GLU A 493 85.39 21.26 -5.37
C GLU A 493 84.57 19.98 -5.58
N GLN A 494 85.23 18.87 -5.93
CA GLN A 494 84.56 17.58 -6.13
C GLN A 494 84.00 17.00 -4.83
N GLU A 495 84.76 17.12 -3.74
CA GLU A 495 84.35 16.72 -2.39
C GLU A 495 83.18 17.56 -1.87
N LEU A 496 83.23 18.89 -2.06
CA LEU A 496 82.12 19.78 -1.73
C LEU A 496 80.86 19.42 -2.51
N LYS A 497 81.00 19.10 -3.80
CA LYS A 497 79.89 18.64 -4.62
C LYS A 497 79.29 17.34 -4.09
N SER A 498 80.12 16.35 -3.76
CA SER A 498 79.66 15.07 -3.20
C SER A 498 78.94 15.24 -1.86
N ALA A 499 79.42 16.13 -0.99
CA ALA A 499 78.78 16.45 0.28
C ALA A 499 77.41 17.12 0.04
N LYS A 500 77.34 18.12 -0.84
CA LYS A 500 76.10 18.79 -1.22
C LYS A 500 75.07 17.83 -1.84
N ASP A 501 75.49 16.93 -2.72
CA ASP A 501 74.60 15.94 -3.34
C ASP A 501 74.02 14.99 -2.28
N SER A 502 74.84 14.54 -1.33
CA SER A 502 74.39 13.69 -0.21
C SER A 502 73.39 14.41 0.70
N ILE A 503 73.63 15.69 1.01
CA ILE A 503 72.73 16.51 1.83
C ILE A 503 71.42 16.79 1.08
N ALA A 504 71.49 17.05 -0.23
CA ALA A 504 70.31 17.26 -1.06
C ALA A 504 69.42 16.01 -1.09
N GLU A 505 70.00 14.82 -1.12
CA GLU A 505 69.26 13.55 -1.06
C GLU A 505 68.54 13.38 0.29
N VAL A 506 69.20 13.71 1.41
CA VAL A 506 68.57 13.72 2.73
C VAL A 506 67.40 14.70 2.78
N ILE A 507 67.54 15.89 2.19
CA ILE A 507 66.45 16.87 2.12
C ILE A 507 65.28 16.32 1.30
N LYS A 508 65.53 15.89 0.05
CA LYS A 508 64.47 15.43 -0.88
C LYS A 508 63.72 14.21 -0.36
N SER A 509 64.45 13.24 0.19
CA SER A 509 63.86 12.00 0.71
C SER A 509 62.88 12.26 1.86
N ALA A 510 63.10 13.30 2.67
CA ALA A 510 62.21 13.65 3.78
C ALA A 510 60.81 14.12 3.32
N PHE A 511 60.67 14.61 2.08
CA PHE A 511 59.38 15.07 1.52
C PHE A 511 58.68 14.03 0.63
N LYS A 512 59.41 13.02 0.15
CA LYS A 512 58.96 12.11 -0.91
C LYS A 512 57.61 11.45 -0.57
N ASP A 513 57.52 10.83 0.60
CA ASP A 513 56.35 10.04 0.96
C ASP A 513 55.10 10.90 1.20
N ILE A 514 55.25 12.11 1.75
CA ILE A 514 54.12 13.03 1.91
C ILE A 514 53.67 13.57 0.55
N TYR A 515 54.59 13.78 -0.40
CA TYR A 515 54.23 14.10 -1.78
C TYR A 515 53.52 12.93 -2.48
N ASP A 516 53.91 11.69 -2.23
CA ASP A 516 53.23 10.50 -2.76
C ASP A 516 51.80 10.34 -2.21
N ILE A 517 51.54 10.82 -0.98
CA ILE A 517 50.20 10.88 -0.38
C ILE A 517 49.39 12.02 -1.02
N ILE A 518 49.91 13.24 -1.03
CA ILE A 518 49.19 14.43 -1.52
C ILE A 518 48.94 14.36 -3.04
N GLY A 519 49.86 13.75 -3.80
CA GLY A 519 49.75 13.61 -5.25
C GLY A 519 48.68 12.64 -5.73
N ASN A 520 48.00 11.92 -4.83
CA ASN A 520 46.91 11.00 -5.17
C ASN A 520 45.68 11.31 -4.32
N ASP A 521 44.58 11.72 -4.98
CA ASP A 521 43.33 12.11 -4.33
C ASP A 521 42.76 11.06 -3.36
N GLU A 522 42.87 9.77 -3.68
CA GLU A 522 42.36 8.70 -2.82
C GLU A 522 43.22 8.53 -1.58
N LYS A 523 44.55 8.47 -1.74
CA LYS A 523 45.49 8.41 -0.60
C LYS A 523 45.37 9.63 0.28
N LEU A 524 45.22 10.82 -0.31
CA LEU A 524 45.04 12.08 0.39
C LEU A 524 43.78 12.05 1.26
N LEU A 525 42.64 11.67 0.69
CA LEU A 525 41.38 11.62 1.44
C LEU A 525 41.41 10.52 2.51
N ASP A 526 41.99 9.36 2.22
CA ASP A 526 42.11 8.27 3.19
C ASP A 526 43.08 8.63 4.34
N PHE A 527 44.05 9.52 4.08
CA PHE A 527 45.01 9.96 5.10
C PHE A 527 44.51 11.15 5.93
N PHE A 528 43.91 12.17 5.31
CA PHE A 528 43.48 13.39 6.00
C PHE A 528 42.01 13.38 6.44
N ALA A 529 41.17 12.53 5.85
CA ALA A 529 39.73 12.50 6.12
C ALA A 529 39.07 11.12 5.86
N PRO A 530 39.60 10.00 6.42
CA PRO A 530 39.11 8.64 6.13
C PRO A 530 37.61 8.44 6.42
N GLN A 531 37.07 9.18 7.38
CA GLN A 531 35.67 9.13 7.81
C GLN A 531 34.66 9.62 6.76
N LEU A 532 35.07 10.40 5.74
CA LEU A 532 34.15 10.93 4.73
C LEU A 532 33.43 9.83 3.94
N LYS A 533 34.13 8.73 3.60
CA LYS A 533 33.54 7.57 2.92
C LYS A 533 32.47 6.88 3.78
N ALA A 534 32.65 6.87 5.11
CA ALA A 534 31.67 6.30 6.02
C ALA A 534 30.45 7.21 6.20
N PHE A 535 30.65 8.53 6.24
CA PHE A 535 29.56 9.50 6.28
C PHE A 535 28.61 9.37 5.09
N GLU A 536 29.14 9.18 3.88
CA GLU A 536 28.32 8.97 2.67
C GLU A 536 27.40 7.76 2.81
N LYS A 537 27.94 6.61 3.23
CA LYS A 537 27.14 5.39 3.45
C LYS A 537 26.05 5.56 4.51
N ILE A 538 26.35 6.31 5.57
CA ILE A 538 25.39 6.62 6.63
C ILE A 538 24.23 7.45 6.05
N VAL A 539 24.53 8.48 5.26
CA VAL A 539 23.52 9.35 4.63
C VAL A 539 22.69 8.57 3.60
N GLU A 540 23.32 7.75 2.76
CA GLU A 540 22.62 6.87 1.79
C GLU A 540 21.60 5.97 2.50
N THR A 541 21.98 5.36 3.63
CA THR A 541 21.09 4.49 4.42
C THR A 541 19.86 5.25 4.95
N VAL A 542 20.03 6.52 5.34
CA VAL A 542 18.92 7.37 5.80
C VAL A 542 18.01 7.77 4.63
N GLU A 543 18.58 8.09 3.47
CA GLU A 543 17.85 8.49 2.26
C GLU A 543 17.01 7.35 1.67
N GLU A 544 17.54 6.12 1.62
CA GLU A 544 16.80 4.93 1.19
C GLU A 544 15.52 4.74 2.03
N ARG A 545 15.57 5.05 3.33
CA ARG A 545 14.42 4.95 4.24
C ARG A 545 13.40 6.04 4.01
N SER A 546 13.81 7.30 3.82
CA SER A 546 12.89 8.36 3.41
C SER A 546 12.18 8.01 2.11
N THR A 547 12.91 7.50 1.13
CA THR A 547 12.35 7.06 -0.16
C THR A 547 11.35 5.91 0.01
N PHE A 548 11.65 4.94 0.87
CA PHE A 548 10.73 3.85 1.21
C PHE A 548 9.41 4.35 1.82
N ILE A 549 9.48 5.32 2.75
CA ILE A 549 8.30 5.93 3.36
C ILE A 549 7.45 6.66 2.32
N SER A 550 8.06 7.55 1.52
CA SER A 550 7.35 8.32 0.48
C SER A 550 6.71 7.41 -0.58
N THR A 551 7.38 6.31 -0.96
CA THR A 551 6.84 5.34 -1.92
C THR A 551 5.60 4.63 -1.36
N ASN A 552 5.66 4.16 -0.12
CA ASN A 552 4.50 3.52 0.52
C ASN A 552 3.34 4.50 0.72
N GLN A 553 3.63 5.78 0.97
CA GLN A 553 2.59 6.80 1.02
C GLN A 553 1.86 6.97 -0.33
N ALA A 554 2.61 7.04 -1.43
CA ALA A 554 2.03 7.13 -2.77
C ALA A 554 1.17 5.90 -3.09
N LYS A 555 1.65 4.70 -2.73
CA LYS A 555 0.87 3.46 -2.85
C LYS A 555 -0.43 3.54 -2.06
N LEU A 556 -0.40 3.98 -0.79
CA LEU A 556 -1.61 4.07 0.02
C LEU A 556 -2.64 5.05 -0.57
N GLN A 557 -2.20 6.19 -1.11
CA GLN A 557 -3.11 7.13 -1.79
C GLN A 557 -3.77 6.50 -3.02
N ALA A 558 -3.03 5.69 -3.78
CA ALA A 558 -3.59 4.92 -4.89
C ALA A 558 -4.61 3.87 -4.41
N VAL A 559 -4.31 3.13 -3.33
CA VAL A 559 -5.23 2.18 -2.69
C VAL A 559 -6.52 2.86 -2.25
N LYS A 560 -6.42 4.03 -1.60
CA LYS A 560 -7.57 4.83 -1.19
C LYS A 560 -8.42 5.28 -2.37
N ALA A 561 -7.79 5.76 -3.44
CA ALA A 561 -8.50 6.17 -4.65
C ALA A 561 -9.28 4.99 -5.27
N LYS A 562 -8.67 3.79 -5.30
CA LYS A 562 -9.33 2.56 -5.74
C LYS A 562 -10.52 2.21 -4.83
N LEU A 563 -10.33 2.22 -3.51
CA LEU A 563 -11.41 1.93 -2.56
C LEU A 563 -12.58 2.93 -2.70
N ASN A 564 -12.30 4.22 -2.86
CA ASN A 564 -13.32 5.24 -3.07
C ASN A 564 -14.06 5.05 -4.40
N ALA A 565 -13.37 4.64 -5.47
CA ALA A 565 -14.01 4.33 -6.75
C ALA A 565 -14.99 3.13 -6.67
N LEU A 566 -14.85 2.25 -5.67
CA LEU A 566 -15.81 1.17 -5.41
C LEU A 566 -17.12 1.68 -4.78
N THR A 567 -17.12 2.89 -4.21
CA THR A 567 -18.32 3.49 -3.58
C THR A 567 -19.22 4.22 -4.58
N SER A 568 -18.70 4.60 -5.76
CA SER A 568 -19.41 5.38 -6.78
C SER A 568 -20.19 4.52 -7.80
N SER A 569 -20.29 3.19 -7.59
CA SER A 569 -21.22 2.36 -8.36
C SER A 569 -22.66 2.59 -7.87
N PRO A 570 -23.64 2.84 -8.76
CA PRO A 570 -24.88 3.56 -8.46
C PRO A 570 -25.92 2.71 -7.71
N ALA A 571 -25.66 2.38 -6.44
CA ALA A 571 -26.63 1.72 -5.57
C ALA A 571 -26.87 2.46 -4.23
N ARG A 572 -26.14 3.54 -3.94
CA ARG A 572 -26.21 4.25 -2.64
C ARG A 572 -26.63 5.73 -2.69
N LEU A 573 -27.20 6.22 -3.79
CA LEU A 573 -27.68 7.61 -3.88
C LEU A 573 -29.18 7.82 -3.56
N GLN A 574 -29.89 6.85 -2.99
CA GLN A 574 -31.31 7.05 -2.59
C GLN A 574 -31.66 6.51 -1.20
N ALA A 575 -30.80 6.76 -0.21
CA ALA A 575 -31.15 6.54 1.19
C ALA A 575 -30.77 7.75 2.06
N THR A 576 -31.10 8.95 1.60
CA THR A 576 -31.22 10.15 2.45
C THR A 576 -31.85 11.28 1.64
N VAL A 577 -33.18 11.32 1.60
CA VAL A 577 -34.02 12.52 1.79
C VAL A 577 -35.31 12.04 2.43
#